data_AF-A0A958ZDQ0-F1
#
_entry.id   AF-A0A958ZDQ0-F1
#
_cell.length_a   1.000
_cell.length_b   1.000
_cell.length_c   1.000
_cell.angle_alpha   90.00
_cell.angle_beta   90.00
_cell.angle_gamma   90.00
#
_symmetry.space_group_name_H-M   'P 1'
#
loop_
_entity.id
_entity.type
_entity.pdbx_description
1 polymer ?
#
loop_
_entity_poly.entity_id
_entity_poly.type
_entity_poly.pdbx_seq_one_letter_code
_entity_poly.pdbx_strand_id
1 'polypeptide(L)'
;MNLTSRSKNKIVAQYIQARDLSRNEIEELEKLVHEIDPSLPENHVQKNHLERYEGEFYLIRMNEELVAAVSYSCIWVQDKKSKRKVLVSIGELAYRKNRKEIKKVVGQISFKHIKRQLGVFWMFKKFAAIAITVNPRVYVQFNSFFPVVHPQLNENTPSTTRSFLKDLLLQHYGSSPKLTEKLIVESNSIFVNRTDVSDKYESYYKTKDALINDFFVFNGVHLKQGNTSQISNKSVLIMGYYSPAGYLKKKIGMYTKNPELECLTKK
;
A
#
# COMPACT_ATOMS: atom_id res chain seq x y z
N MET A 1 19.08 12.83 -2.59
CA MET A 1 19.05 13.03 -4.06
C MET A 1 17.94 14.02 -4.36
N ASN A 2 18.28 15.20 -4.87
CA ASN A 2 17.31 16.28 -5.12
C ASN A 2 16.66 16.10 -6.50
N LEU A 3 15.34 15.88 -6.54
CA LEU A 3 14.57 15.92 -7.78
C LEU A 3 13.89 17.29 -7.88
N THR A 4 14.46 18.22 -8.64
CA THR A 4 13.86 19.55 -8.84
C THR A 4 12.96 19.57 -10.08
N SER A 5 11.67 19.83 -9.88
CA SER A 5 10.70 20.10 -10.94
C SER A 5 10.62 21.62 -11.17
N ARG A 6 10.55 22.07 -12.43
CA ARG A 6 10.34 23.49 -12.85
C ARG A 6 8.91 23.98 -12.55
N SER A 7 8.44 23.76 -11.32
CA SER A 7 7.22 24.32 -10.77
C SER A 7 7.60 25.41 -9.77
N LYS A 8 6.77 26.45 -9.61
CA LYS A 8 6.96 27.52 -8.60
C LYS A 8 7.09 26.98 -7.16
N ASN A 9 6.76 25.71 -6.91
CA ASN A 9 6.99 25.02 -5.65
C ASN A 9 8.08 23.95 -5.82
N LYS A 10 9.12 24.01 -4.98
CA LYS A 10 10.19 23.01 -4.92
C LYS A 10 9.70 21.81 -4.12
N ILE A 11 9.53 20.67 -4.79
CA ILE A 11 9.23 19.39 -4.15
C ILE A 11 10.55 18.66 -3.90
N VAL A 12 10.76 18.18 -2.68
CA VAL A 12 11.95 17.42 -2.29
C VAL A 12 11.51 16.10 -1.68
N ALA A 13 12.13 15.00 -2.09
CA ALA A 13 11.95 13.69 -1.48
C ALA A 13 13.23 13.29 -0.74
N GLN A 14 13.13 13.16 0.58
CA GLN A 14 14.21 12.73 1.46
C GLN A 14 14.02 11.26 1.80
N TYR A 15 15.08 10.47 1.65
CA TYR A 15 15.12 9.10 2.13
C TYR A 15 15.71 9.09 3.54
N ILE A 16 15.10 8.32 4.43
CA ILE A 16 15.55 8.14 5.82
C ILE A 16 15.22 6.72 6.29
N GLN A 17 16.11 6.11 7.07
CA GLN A 17 15.78 4.83 7.72
C GLN A 17 14.89 5.10 8.94
N ALA A 18 14.04 4.16 9.30
CA ALA A 18 13.13 4.29 10.45
C ALA A 18 13.87 4.72 11.73
N ARG A 19 15.03 4.11 12.00
CA ARG A 19 15.87 4.39 13.17
C ARG A 19 16.53 5.76 13.17
N ASP A 20 16.60 6.41 12.00
CA ASP A 20 17.27 7.70 11.83
C ASP A 20 16.27 8.88 11.86
N LEU A 21 14.95 8.61 11.95
CA LEU A 21 13.92 9.63 12.06
C LEU A 21 14.09 10.42 13.37
N SER A 22 14.16 11.74 13.24
CA SER A 22 14.12 12.64 14.40
C SER A 22 12.72 12.67 15.02
N ARG A 23 12.64 13.06 16.30
CA ARG A 23 11.37 13.25 17.00
C ARG A 23 10.41 14.18 16.25
N ASN A 24 10.92 15.28 15.69
CA ASN A 24 10.10 16.23 14.93
C ASN A 24 9.52 15.59 13.66
N GLU A 25 10.31 14.80 12.94
CA GLU A 25 9.83 14.10 11.74
C GLU A 25 8.76 13.05 12.09
N ILE A 26 8.91 12.36 13.23
CA ILE A 26 7.89 11.42 13.72
C ILE A 26 6.59 12.16 14.03
N GLU A 27 6.65 13.28 14.76
CA GLU A 27 5.47 14.09 15.07
C GLU A 27 4.78 14.64 13.81
N GLU A 28 5.55 15.06 12.79
CA GLU A 28 4.99 15.48 11.50
C GLU A 28 4.33 14.31 10.74
N LEU A 29 4.94 13.12 10.78
CA LEU A 29 4.39 11.91 10.16
C LEU A 29 3.07 11.49 10.80
N GLU A 30 3.00 11.46 12.13
CA GLU A 30 1.77 11.12 12.86
C GLU A 30 0.66 12.11 12.53
N LYS A 31 0.96 13.42 12.52
CA LYS A 31 0.01 14.47 12.11
C LYS A 31 -0.49 14.25 10.69
N LEU A 32 0.40 13.97 9.75
CA LEU A 32 0.04 13.71 8.36
C LEU A 32 -0.87 12.47 8.24
N VAL A 33 -0.49 11.37 8.89
CA VAL A 33 -1.24 10.11 8.85
C VAL A 33 -2.64 10.30 9.44
N HIS A 34 -2.75 10.92 10.61
CA HIS A 34 -4.03 11.15 11.29
C HIS A 34 -4.92 12.16 10.57
N GLU A 35 -4.34 13.16 9.89
CA GLU A 35 -5.10 14.08 9.03
C GLU A 35 -5.84 13.33 7.91
N ILE A 36 -5.16 12.35 7.31
CA ILE A 36 -5.69 11.56 6.19
C ILE A 36 -6.65 10.49 6.70
N ASP A 37 -6.22 9.71 7.68
CA ASP A 37 -6.96 8.61 8.28
C ASP A 37 -7.07 8.82 9.81
N PRO A 38 -8.09 9.57 10.25
CA PRO A 38 -8.31 9.84 11.67
C PRO A 38 -8.76 8.59 12.46
N SER A 39 -8.94 7.43 11.81
CA SER A 39 -9.21 6.17 12.50
C SER A 39 -7.97 5.55 13.12
N LEU A 40 -6.79 6.01 12.71
CA LEU A 40 -5.51 5.54 13.24
C LEU A 40 -5.17 6.25 14.56
N PRO A 41 -4.57 5.53 15.53
CA PRO A 41 -4.14 6.13 16.79
C PRO A 41 -3.06 7.19 16.56
N GLU A 42 -2.97 8.18 17.45
CA GLU A 42 -2.00 9.29 17.31
C GLU A 42 -0.53 8.86 17.35
N ASN A 43 -0.24 7.64 17.83
CA ASN A 43 1.09 7.02 17.83
C ASN A 43 1.19 5.84 16.87
N HIS A 44 0.43 5.89 15.77
CA HIS A 44 0.37 4.81 14.79
C HIS A 44 1.73 4.54 14.16
N VAL A 45 2.43 5.57 13.69
CA VAL A 45 3.75 5.46 13.08
C VAL A 45 4.75 4.86 14.07
N GLN A 46 4.78 5.35 15.30
CA GLN A 46 5.68 4.84 16.33
C GLN A 46 5.45 3.35 16.60
N LYS A 47 4.21 2.97 16.94
CA LYS A 47 3.87 1.60 17.34
C LYS A 47 3.89 0.59 16.20
N ASN A 48 3.48 1.01 15.01
CA ASN A 48 3.30 0.08 13.89
C ASN A 48 4.47 0.10 12.93
N HIS A 49 5.21 1.21 12.81
CA HIS A 49 6.32 1.32 11.86
C HIS A 49 7.72 1.34 12.48
N LEU A 50 7.90 2.01 13.63
CA LEU A 50 9.24 2.17 14.20
C LEU A 50 9.59 1.02 15.15
N GLU A 51 8.65 0.62 16.00
CA GLU A 51 8.87 -0.43 17.00
C GLU A 51 8.86 -1.84 16.38
N ARG A 52 8.18 -2.03 15.26
CA ARG A 52 7.92 -3.38 14.70
C ARG A 52 8.86 -3.78 13.56
N TYR A 53 9.44 -2.84 12.82
CA TYR A 53 10.29 -3.18 11.68
C TYR A 53 11.35 -2.13 11.36
N GLU A 54 12.47 -2.61 10.82
CA GLU A 54 13.45 -1.76 10.15
C GLU A 54 12.90 -1.32 8.78
N GLY A 55 12.06 -0.29 8.80
CA GLY A 55 11.45 0.29 7.60
C GLY A 55 12.29 1.38 6.95
N GLU A 56 12.05 1.62 5.67
CA GLU A 56 12.55 2.78 4.94
C GLU A 56 11.44 3.82 4.81
N PHE A 57 11.74 5.09 5.05
CA PHE A 57 10.82 6.21 4.87
C PHE A 57 11.29 7.14 3.75
N TYR A 58 10.31 7.67 3.03
CA TYR A 58 10.49 8.72 2.04
C TYR A 58 9.61 9.90 2.40
N LEU A 59 10.21 10.96 2.96
CA LEU A 59 9.54 12.20 3.34
C LEU A 59 9.50 13.13 2.14
N ILE A 60 8.30 13.51 1.70
CA ILE A 60 8.08 14.37 0.54
C ILE A 60 7.63 15.72 1.06
N ARG A 61 8.50 16.72 0.90
CA ARG A 61 8.28 18.09 1.33
C ARG A 61 8.00 19.01 0.15
N MET A 62 7.14 20.00 0.35
CA MET A 62 6.90 21.08 -0.59
C MET A 62 6.97 22.40 0.18
N ASN A 63 7.95 23.25 -0.15
CA ASN A 63 8.23 24.47 0.61
C ASN A 63 8.39 24.17 2.12
N GLU A 64 9.21 23.16 2.44
CA GLU A 64 9.54 22.68 3.81
C GLU A 64 8.41 21.92 4.54
N GLU A 65 7.15 22.10 4.15
CA GLU A 65 6.01 21.37 4.68
C GLU A 65 6.03 19.89 4.24
N LEU A 66 5.86 18.96 5.19
CA LEU A 66 5.64 17.55 4.88
C LEU A 66 4.26 17.36 4.24
N VAL A 67 4.24 17.05 2.94
CA VAL A 67 2.99 16.89 2.18
C VAL A 67 2.68 15.44 1.84
N ALA A 68 3.67 14.56 1.90
CA ALA A 68 3.49 13.14 1.72
C ALA A 68 4.60 12.34 2.38
N ALA A 69 4.29 11.10 2.73
CA ALA A 69 5.24 10.13 3.25
C ALA A 69 4.92 8.77 2.65
N VAL A 70 5.98 8.03 2.33
CA VAL A 70 5.86 6.62 1.93
C VAL A 70 6.79 5.82 2.81
N SER A 71 6.29 4.75 3.40
CA SER A 71 7.12 3.80 4.13
C SER A 71 7.12 2.45 3.42
N TYR A 72 8.25 1.76 3.48
CA TYR A 72 8.40 0.41 2.95
C TYR A 72 9.11 -0.49 3.94
N SER A 73 8.64 -1.72 4.06
CA SER A 73 9.39 -2.84 4.61
C SER A 73 9.58 -3.90 3.51
N CYS A 74 10.63 -4.69 3.63
CA CYS A 74 11.00 -5.68 2.62
C CYS A 74 11.29 -7.02 3.26
N ILE A 75 10.72 -8.09 2.68
CA ILE A 75 10.96 -9.46 3.10
C ILE A 75 11.32 -10.28 1.87
N TRP A 76 12.32 -11.14 2.01
CA TRP A 76 12.66 -12.11 0.97
C TRP A 76 11.99 -13.44 1.28
N VAL A 77 11.04 -13.84 0.42
CA VAL A 77 10.34 -15.12 0.56
C VAL A 77 10.87 -16.10 -0.49
N GLN A 78 11.08 -17.35 -0.11
CA GLN A 78 11.46 -18.38 -1.06
C GLN A 78 10.24 -18.88 -1.84
N ASP A 79 10.26 -18.72 -3.16
CA ASP A 79 9.28 -19.31 -4.06
C ASP A 79 9.38 -20.84 -4.00
N LYS A 80 8.28 -21.52 -3.68
CA LYS A 80 8.31 -22.96 -3.38
C LYS A 80 8.64 -23.81 -4.61
N LYS A 81 8.19 -23.38 -5.79
CA LYS A 81 8.34 -24.10 -7.06
C LYS A 81 9.73 -23.94 -7.65
N SER A 82 10.23 -22.72 -7.72
CA SER A 82 11.52 -22.39 -8.35
C SER A 82 12.69 -22.35 -7.36
N LYS A 83 12.41 -22.41 -6.05
CA LYS A 83 13.38 -22.22 -4.95
C LYS A 83 14.10 -20.88 -4.95
N ARG A 84 13.74 -19.96 -5.85
CA ARG A 84 14.32 -18.61 -5.94
C ARG A 84 13.69 -17.70 -4.90
N LYS A 85 14.47 -16.76 -4.37
CA LYS A 85 13.94 -15.72 -3.49
C LYS A 85 13.18 -14.67 -4.31
N VAL A 86 12.00 -14.31 -3.83
CA VAL A 86 11.15 -13.25 -4.37
C VAL A 86 11.06 -12.17 -3.31
N LEU A 87 11.33 -10.93 -3.70
CA LEU A 87 11.17 -9.79 -2.83
C LEU A 87 9.68 -9.51 -2.67
N VAL A 88 9.23 -9.37 -1.43
CA VAL A 88 7.92 -8.84 -1.08
C VAL A 88 8.13 -7.49 -0.41
N SER A 89 7.68 -6.42 -1.08
CA SER A 89 7.69 -5.06 -0.56
C SER A 89 6.32 -4.74 0.04
N ILE A 90 6.28 -4.39 1.32
CA ILE A 90 5.06 -3.98 2.00
C ILE A 90 5.15 -2.47 2.15
N GLY A 91 4.20 -1.75 1.55
CA GLY A 91 4.27 -0.30 1.44
C GLY A 91 3.03 0.38 2.01
N GLU A 92 3.26 1.51 2.68
CA GLU A 92 2.20 2.37 3.20
C GLU A 92 2.41 3.80 2.73
N LEU A 93 1.31 4.51 2.47
CA LEU A 93 1.31 5.79 1.78
C LEU A 93 0.34 6.77 2.45
N ALA A 94 0.86 7.92 2.82
CA ALA A 94 0.10 9.06 3.33
C ALA A 94 0.43 10.30 2.48
N TYR A 95 -0.55 11.01 1.93
CA TYR A 95 -0.32 12.31 1.28
C TYR A 95 -1.50 13.27 1.37
N ARG A 96 -1.17 14.55 1.60
CA ARG A 96 -2.10 15.68 1.52
C ARG A 96 -2.46 15.93 0.06
N LYS A 97 -3.77 16.03 -0.19
CA LYS A 97 -4.37 16.57 -1.43
C LYS A 97 -4.07 15.80 -2.72
N ASN A 98 -5.03 15.87 -3.66
CA ASN A 98 -4.92 15.25 -4.98
C ASN A 98 -4.05 16.06 -5.96
N ARG A 99 -2.78 16.32 -5.60
CA ARG A 99 -1.82 17.00 -6.50
C ARG A 99 -1.15 15.98 -7.42
N LYS A 100 -1.24 16.18 -8.73
CA LYS A 100 -0.68 15.26 -9.74
C LYS A 100 0.83 15.12 -9.60
N GLU A 101 1.50 16.18 -9.17
CA GLU A 101 2.94 16.25 -8.97
C GLU A 101 3.39 15.30 -7.85
N ILE A 102 2.67 15.27 -6.72
CA ILE A 102 2.96 14.36 -5.60
C ILE A 102 2.80 12.91 -6.05
N LYS A 103 1.71 12.59 -6.77
CA LYS A 103 1.50 11.22 -7.30
C LYS A 103 2.64 10.76 -8.20
N LYS A 104 3.16 11.66 -9.06
CA LYS A 104 4.31 11.37 -9.91
C LYS A 104 5.56 11.08 -9.09
N VAL A 105 5.83 11.88 -8.05
CA VAL A 105 6.97 11.70 -7.14
C VAL A 105 6.85 10.37 -6.36
N VAL A 106 5.66 10.05 -5.83
CA VAL A 106 5.39 8.77 -5.15
C VAL A 106 5.68 7.59 -6.06
N GLY A 107 5.17 7.60 -7.30
CA GLY A 107 5.46 6.53 -8.27
C GLY A 107 6.95 6.37 -8.55
N GLN A 108 7.69 7.49 -8.71
CA GLN A 108 9.15 7.46 -8.89
C GLN A 108 9.87 6.88 -7.68
N ILE A 109 9.42 7.21 -6.46
CA ILE A 109 9.94 6.65 -5.22
C ILE A 109 9.71 5.14 -5.17
N SER A 110 8.51 4.65 -5.48
CA SER A 110 8.21 3.22 -5.52
C SER A 110 9.15 2.47 -6.46
N PHE A 111 9.35 2.95 -7.69
CA PHE A 111 10.28 2.32 -8.62
C PHE A 111 11.74 2.39 -8.14
N LYS A 112 12.14 3.50 -7.53
CA LYS A 112 13.50 3.67 -7.01
C LYS A 112 13.77 2.75 -5.82
N HIS A 113 12.80 2.59 -4.93
CA HIS A 113 12.85 1.65 -3.82
C HIS A 113 13.05 0.22 -4.35
N ILE A 114 12.19 -0.24 -5.28
CA ILE A 114 12.33 -1.56 -5.90
C ILE A 114 13.69 -1.73 -6.59
N LYS A 115 14.14 -0.73 -7.36
CA LYS A 115 15.47 -0.76 -8.01
C LYS A 115 16.61 -0.88 -7.00
N ARG A 116 16.51 -0.22 -5.84
CA ARG A 116 17.53 -0.33 -4.78
C ARG A 116 17.58 -1.74 -4.20
N GLN A 117 16.43 -2.36 -3.96
CA GLN A 117 16.35 -3.69 -3.35
C GLN A 117 16.73 -4.81 -4.33
N LEU A 118 16.37 -4.67 -5.62
CA LEU A 118 16.58 -5.69 -6.65
C LEU A 118 17.83 -5.45 -7.52
N GLY A 119 18.46 -4.27 -7.42
CA GLY A 119 19.60 -3.86 -8.23
C GLY A 119 19.23 -3.30 -9.60
N VAL A 120 20.24 -2.95 -10.40
CA VAL A 120 20.04 -2.28 -11.70
C VAL A 120 19.20 -3.08 -12.69
N PHE A 121 19.21 -4.42 -12.59
CA PHE A 121 18.45 -5.35 -13.42
C PHE A 121 17.07 -5.71 -12.84
N TRP A 122 16.49 -4.88 -11.98
CA TRP A 122 15.21 -5.13 -11.32
C TRP A 122 14.07 -5.48 -12.28
N MET A 123 14.06 -4.88 -13.48
CA MET A 123 13.06 -5.11 -14.53
C MET A 123 13.00 -6.55 -15.04
N PHE A 124 14.02 -7.37 -14.76
CA PHE A 124 14.07 -8.80 -15.09
C PHE A 124 13.76 -9.70 -13.89
N LYS A 125 13.52 -9.12 -12.71
CA LYS A 125 13.29 -9.85 -11.46
C LYS A 125 11.83 -9.84 -11.08
N LYS A 126 11.37 -10.97 -10.55
CA LYS A 126 10.02 -11.13 -10.01
C LYS A 126 9.97 -10.51 -8.61
N PHE A 127 8.89 -9.81 -8.31
CA PHE A 127 8.63 -9.30 -6.96
C PHE A 127 7.12 -9.16 -6.72
N ALA A 128 6.75 -9.16 -5.45
CA ALA A 128 5.40 -8.83 -5.00
C ALA A 128 5.42 -7.50 -4.25
N ALA A 129 4.33 -6.75 -4.36
CA ALA A 129 4.04 -5.59 -3.54
C ALA A 129 2.78 -5.88 -2.73
N ILE A 130 2.71 -5.39 -1.50
CA ILE A 130 1.53 -5.52 -0.64
C ILE A 130 1.25 -4.16 -0.01
N ALA A 131 -0.03 -3.83 0.12
CA ALA A 131 -0.49 -2.67 0.86
C ALA A 131 -1.75 -3.04 1.64
N ILE A 132 -1.94 -2.47 2.82
CA ILE A 132 -3.20 -2.54 3.57
C ILE A 132 -3.81 -1.15 3.53
N THR A 133 -5.08 -1.04 3.17
CA THR A 133 -5.70 0.27 3.04
C THR A 133 -7.19 0.25 3.29
N VAL A 134 -7.69 1.34 3.87
CA VAL A 134 -9.11 1.68 3.89
C VAL A 134 -9.50 2.53 2.68
N ASN A 135 -8.54 3.05 1.90
CA ASN A 135 -8.79 4.06 0.89
C ASN A 135 -8.91 3.48 -0.54
N PRO A 136 -10.09 3.59 -1.19
CA PRO A 136 -10.30 3.14 -2.57
C PRO A 136 -9.32 3.73 -3.60
N ARG A 137 -8.81 4.96 -3.41
CA ARG A 137 -7.83 5.58 -4.33
C ARG A 137 -6.46 4.92 -4.27
N VAL A 138 -6.09 4.41 -3.10
CA VAL A 138 -4.84 3.65 -2.95
C VAL A 138 -4.93 2.37 -3.78
N TYR A 139 -6.09 1.70 -3.80
CA TYR A 139 -6.31 0.55 -4.68
C TYR A 139 -6.12 0.88 -6.17
N VAL A 140 -6.74 1.97 -6.66
CA VAL A 140 -6.57 2.41 -8.06
C VAL A 140 -5.11 2.69 -8.38
N GLN A 141 -4.43 3.43 -7.51
CA GLN A 141 -3.03 3.80 -7.68
C GLN A 141 -2.13 2.55 -7.67
N PHE A 142 -2.35 1.63 -6.74
CA PHE A 142 -1.62 0.39 -6.64
C PHE A 142 -1.78 -0.48 -7.90
N ASN A 143 -3.01 -0.63 -8.40
CA ASN A 143 -3.31 -1.36 -9.64
C ASN A 143 -2.72 -0.71 -10.90
N SER A 144 -2.48 0.60 -10.86
CA SER A 144 -1.76 1.28 -11.96
C SER A 144 -0.27 0.89 -12.00
N PHE A 145 0.34 0.59 -10.85
CA PHE A 145 1.76 0.25 -10.74
C PHE A 145 2.02 -1.25 -10.91
N PHE A 146 1.11 -2.10 -10.44
CA PHE A 146 1.30 -3.56 -10.45
C PHE A 146 0.24 -4.25 -11.32
N PRO A 147 0.65 -5.10 -12.29
CA PRO A 147 -0.24 -5.61 -13.33
C PRO A 147 -1.23 -6.69 -12.87
N VAL A 148 -0.91 -7.42 -11.79
CA VAL A 148 -1.78 -8.46 -11.22
C VAL A 148 -2.11 -8.06 -9.80
N VAL A 149 -3.37 -7.75 -9.53
CA VAL A 149 -3.82 -7.28 -8.21
C VAL A 149 -4.85 -8.23 -7.61
N HIS A 150 -4.65 -8.62 -6.36
CA HIS A 150 -5.71 -9.14 -5.51
C HIS A 150 -6.06 -8.09 -4.44
N PRO A 151 -7.31 -8.05 -3.94
CA PRO A 151 -8.44 -8.84 -4.40
C PRO A 151 -8.89 -8.43 -5.80
N GLN A 152 -9.46 -9.37 -6.55
CA GLN A 152 -10.25 -9.03 -7.73
C GLN A 152 -11.65 -8.67 -7.26
N LEU A 153 -12.24 -7.60 -7.79
CA LEU A 153 -13.51 -7.07 -7.27
C LEU A 153 -14.63 -8.13 -7.32
N ASN A 154 -14.69 -8.88 -8.43
CA ASN A 154 -15.79 -9.81 -8.72
C ASN A 154 -15.48 -11.28 -8.40
N GLU A 155 -14.24 -11.63 -8.05
CA GLU A 155 -13.84 -13.03 -7.81
C GLU A 155 -13.33 -13.21 -6.38
N ASN A 156 -13.44 -14.42 -5.82
CA ASN A 156 -12.83 -14.74 -4.54
C ASN A 156 -11.33 -14.96 -4.72
N THR A 157 -10.54 -14.54 -3.74
CA THR A 157 -9.10 -14.77 -3.77
C THR A 157 -8.81 -16.25 -3.50
N PRO A 158 -8.00 -16.92 -4.35
CA PRO A 158 -7.65 -18.32 -4.17
C PRO A 158 -7.14 -18.62 -2.75
N SER A 159 -7.52 -19.77 -2.20
CA SER A 159 -7.12 -20.20 -0.85
C SER A 159 -5.59 -20.23 -0.68
N THR A 160 -4.86 -20.63 -1.73
CA THR A 160 -3.40 -20.67 -1.75
C THR A 160 -2.78 -19.28 -1.56
N THR A 161 -3.30 -18.26 -2.27
CA THR A 161 -2.89 -16.86 -2.10
C THR A 161 -3.23 -16.36 -0.71
N ARG A 162 -4.41 -16.70 -0.18
CA ARG A 162 -4.81 -16.31 1.19
C ARG A 162 -3.89 -16.94 2.25
N SER A 163 -3.53 -18.21 2.11
CA SER A 163 -2.59 -18.87 3.03
C SER A 163 -1.20 -18.22 2.99
N PHE A 164 -0.67 -17.96 1.79
CA PHE A 164 0.60 -17.25 1.64
C PHE A 164 0.59 -15.89 2.34
N LEU A 165 -0.48 -15.10 2.15
CA LEU A 165 -0.61 -13.79 2.79
C LEU A 165 -0.70 -13.90 4.31
N LYS A 166 -1.44 -14.89 4.85
CA LYS A 166 -1.50 -15.12 6.30
C LYS A 166 -0.13 -15.45 6.88
N ASP A 167 0.61 -16.37 6.25
CA ASP A 167 1.95 -16.77 6.67
C ASP A 167 2.92 -15.57 6.64
N LEU A 168 2.85 -14.78 5.57
CA LEU A 168 3.67 -13.57 5.42
C LEU A 168 3.34 -12.51 6.47
N LEU A 169 2.06 -12.24 6.72
CA LEU A 169 1.63 -11.26 7.73
C LEU A 169 2.00 -11.74 9.14
N LEU A 170 1.91 -13.03 9.42
CA LEU A 170 2.38 -13.61 10.67
C LEU A 170 3.89 -13.39 10.84
N GLN A 171 4.68 -13.64 9.79
CA GLN A 171 6.11 -13.39 9.80
C GLN A 171 6.43 -11.89 9.97
N HIS A 172 5.66 -11.01 9.33
CA HIS A 172 5.95 -9.57 9.33
C HIS A 172 5.46 -8.85 10.59
N TYR A 173 4.24 -9.13 11.03
CA TYR A 173 3.57 -8.43 12.12
C TYR A 173 3.50 -9.25 13.42
N GLY A 174 4.04 -10.47 13.45
CA GLY A 174 3.95 -11.38 14.60
C GLY A 174 2.55 -11.89 14.91
N SER A 175 1.57 -11.56 14.05
CA SER A 175 0.18 -11.98 14.20
C SER A 175 -0.44 -12.27 12.83
N SER A 176 -1.27 -13.32 12.76
CA SER A 176 -2.02 -13.65 11.54
C SER A 176 -3.41 -13.02 11.65
N PRO A 177 -3.68 -11.91 10.95
CA PRO A 177 -5.01 -11.33 10.98
C PRO A 177 -6.05 -12.27 10.35
N LYS A 178 -7.31 -12.09 10.75
CA LYS A 178 -8.43 -12.76 10.09
C LYS A 178 -8.61 -12.15 8.70
N LEU A 179 -8.47 -12.99 7.67
CA LEU A 179 -8.50 -12.60 6.27
C LEU A 179 -9.66 -13.30 5.55
N THR A 180 -10.59 -12.53 5.01
CA THR A 180 -11.74 -13.06 4.27
C THR A 180 -11.36 -13.50 2.84
N GLU A 181 -12.32 -14.05 2.10
CA GLU A 181 -12.13 -14.46 0.69
C GLU A 181 -11.84 -13.27 -0.23
N LYS A 182 -12.30 -12.08 0.15
CA LYS A 182 -12.08 -10.82 -0.56
C LYS A 182 -10.88 -10.04 -0.02
N LEU A 183 -9.99 -10.70 0.74
CA LEU A 183 -8.82 -10.09 1.38
C LEU A 183 -9.16 -8.92 2.30
N ILE A 184 -10.31 -9.00 2.97
CA ILE A 184 -10.67 -8.06 4.01
C ILE A 184 -10.01 -8.49 5.30
N VAL A 185 -9.27 -7.57 5.89
CA VAL A 185 -8.60 -7.70 7.17
C VAL A 185 -9.52 -7.08 8.22
N GLU A 186 -9.94 -7.89 9.20
CA GLU A 186 -10.61 -7.39 10.40
C GLU A 186 -9.53 -7.15 11.46
N SER A 187 -9.35 -5.90 11.88
CA SER A 187 -8.38 -5.60 12.92
C SER A 187 -9.00 -5.84 14.29
N ASN A 188 -8.36 -6.71 15.08
CA ASN A 188 -8.86 -7.15 16.37
C ASN A 188 -8.54 -6.20 17.54
N SER A 189 -7.68 -5.19 17.37
CA SER A 189 -7.10 -4.49 18.54
C SER A 189 -6.81 -2.99 18.42
N ILE A 190 -7.14 -2.30 17.33
CA ILE A 190 -6.74 -0.87 17.19
C ILE A 190 -7.85 0.05 16.62
N PHE A 191 -8.83 -0.47 15.88
CA PHE A 191 -9.84 0.35 15.18
C PHE A 191 -11.21 0.29 15.86
N VAL A 192 -11.24 0.44 17.19
CA VAL A 192 -12.43 0.17 18.01
C VAL A 192 -13.60 1.10 17.67
N ASN A 193 -13.31 2.30 17.15
CA ASN A 193 -14.33 3.30 16.87
C ASN A 193 -14.48 3.52 15.36
N ARG A 194 -15.73 3.47 14.90
CA ARG A 194 -16.09 3.95 13.56
C ARG A 194 -15.70 5.42 13.47
N THR A 195 -14.97 5.79 12.44
CA THR A 195 -14.50 7.17 12.28
C THR A 195 -15.29 7.86 11.21
N ASP A 196 -15.95 8.97 11.57
CA ASP A 196 -16.65 9.80 10.61
C ASP A 196 -15.66 10.48 9.67
N VAL A 197 -15.87 10.29 8.37
CA VAL A 197 -15.10 10.90 7.29
C VAL A 197 -16.00 11.56 6.27
N SER A 198 -17.24 11.90 6.62
CA SER A 198 -18.25 12.46 5.70
C SER A 198 -17.72 13.65 4.91
N ASP A 199 -17.11 14.63 5.59
CA ASP A 199 -16.55 15.84 4.97
C ASP A 199 -15.31 15.56 4.11
N LYS A 200 -14.63 14.44 4.35
CA LYS A 200 -13.39 14.04 3.68
C LYS A 200 -13.64 12.99 2.59
N TYR A 201 -14.79 12.32 2.56
CA TYR A 201 -15.00 11.11 1.76
C TYR A 201 -14.84 11.40 0.26
N GLU A 202 -15.52 12.42 -0.25
CA GLU A 202 -15.45 12.80 -1.67
C GLU A 202 -14.02 13.25 -2.07
N SER A 203 -13.35 13.99 -1.20
CA SER A 203 -12.06 14.62 -1.50
C SER A 203 -10.86 13.69 -1.29
N TYR A 204 -10.91 12.72 -0.38
CA TYR A 204 -9.79 11.84 -0.01
C TYR A 204 -10.01 10.36 -0.36
N TYR A 205 -11.24 9.85 -0.36
CA TYR A 205 -11.51 8.41 -0.41
C TYR A 205 -12.16 7.97 -1.72
N LYS A 206 -13.18 8.69 -2.19
CA LYS A 206 -13.96 8.30 -3.36
C LYS A 206 -13.12 8.35 -4.64
N THR A 207 -13.20 7.31 -5.45
CA THR A 207 -12.63 7.25 -6.80
C THR A 207 -13.69 7.55 -7.85
N LYS A 208 -13.26 7.77 -9.10
CA LYS A 208 -14.18 7.85 -10.24
C LYS A 208 -14.76 6.49 -10.66
N ASP A 209 -14.19 5.39 -10.18
CA ASP A 209 -14.61 4.03 -10.50
C ASP A 209 -15.63 3.56 -9.46
N ALA A 210 -16.90 3.46 -9.88
CA ALA A 210 -17.99 3.06 -9.02
C ALA A 210 -17.80 1.65 -8.44
N LEU A 211 -17.30 0.69 -9.23
CA LEU A 211 -17.13 -0.69 -8.80
C LEU A 211 -16.13 -0.81 -7.64
N ILE A 212 -15.06 0.00 -7.66
CA ILE A 212 -14.09 0.02 -6.57
C ILE A 212 -14.71 0.64 -5.31
N ASN A 213 -15.46 1.75 -5.45
CA ASN A 213 -16.13 2.35 -4.31
C ASN A 213 -17.13 1.37 -3.67
N ASP A 214 -17.92 0.69 -4.51
CA ASP A 214 -18.92 -0.29 -4.09
C ASP A 214 -18.27 -1.50 -3.42
N PHE A 215 -17.12 -1.97 -3.92
CA PHE A 215 -16.36 -3.04 -3.28
C PHE A 215 -16.01 -2.69 -1.81
N PHE A 216 -15.53 -1.48 -1.55
CA PHE A 216 -15.17 -1.05 -0.18
C PHE A 216 -16.40 -0.90 0.72
N VAL A 217 -17.53 -0.43 0.18
CA VAL A 217 -18.78 -0.31 0.94
C VAL A 217 -19.41 -1.67 1.22
N PHE A 218 -19.56 -2.51 0.20
CA PHE A 218 -20.17 -3.85 0.30
C PHE A 218 -19.42 -4.75 1.28
N ASN A 219 -18.09 -4.66 1.31
CA ASN A 219 -17.27 -5.42 2.25
C ASN A 219 -17.17 -4.78 3.64
N GLY A 220 -17.87 -3.67 3.86
CA GLY A 220 -17.97 -2.99 5.16
C GLY A 220 -16.70 -2.30 5.60
N VAL A 221 -15.76 -1.99 4.70
CA VAL A 221 -14.58 -1.14 4.98
C VAL A 221 -15.03 0.31 5.17
N HIS A 222 -15.95 0.74 4.31
CA HIS A 222 -16.71 1.97 4.49
C HIS A 222 -18.17 1.66 4.82
N LEU A 223 -18.74 2.41 5.74
CA LEU A 223 -20.17 2.37 6.06
C LEU A 223 -20.79 3.66 5.54
N LYS A 224 -21.86 3.54 4.76
CA LYS A 224 -22.63 4.69 4.27
C LYS A 224 -24.06 4.63 4.79
N GLN A 225 -24.51 5.70 5.44
CA GLN A 225 -25.88 5.85 5.92
C GLN A 225 -26.36 7.27 5.60
N GLY A 226 -27.16 7.40 4.53
CA GLY A 226 -27.55 8.71 4.01
C GLY A 226 -26.33 9.54 3.62
N ASN A 227 -26.19 10.71 4.25
CA ASN A 227 -25.08 11.64 4.02
C ASN A 227 -23.84 11.34 4.87
N THR A 228 -23.91 10.35 5.77
CA THR A 228 -22.78 9.99 6.63
C THR A 228 -21.92 8.91 5.96
N SER A 229 -20.60 9.10 6.03
CA SER A 229 -19.61 8.12 5.60
C SER A 229 -18.64 7.85 6.75
N GLN A 230 -18.51 6.58 7.14
CA GLN A 230 -17.62 6.16 8.22
C GLN A 230 -16.61 5.13 7.74
N ILE A 231 -15.39 5.18 8.28
CA ILE A 231 -14.41 4.09 8.19
C ILE A 231 -14.70 3.12 9.33
N SER A 232 -14.72 1.82 9.03
CA SER A 232 -14.91 0.77 10.02
C SER A 232 -13.57 0.21 10.53
N ASN A 233 -13.63 -0.86 11.30
CA ASN A 233 -12.46 -1.62 11.74
C ASN A 233 -11.89 -2.59 10.69
N LYS A 234 -12.30 -2.44 9.42
CA LYS A 234 -11.90 -3.31 8.32
C LYS A 234 -10.97 -2.56 7.37
N SER A 235 -10.07 -3.30 6.74
CA SER A 235 -9.22 -2.79 5.66
C SER A 235 -9.10 -3.79 4.54
N VAL A 236 -8.76 -3.34 3.34
CA VAL A 236 -8.46 -4.20 2.21
C VAL A 236 -6.96 -4.46 2.18
N LEU A 237 -6.56 -5.74 2.18
CA LEU A 237 -5.20 -6.12 1.84
C LEU A 237 -5.10 -6.29 0.32
N ILE A 238 -4.23 -5.49 -0.28
CA ILE A 238 -3.99 -5.46 -1.71
C ILE A 238 -2.63 -6.11 -1.99
N MET A 239 -2.57 -7.06 -2.91
CA MET A 239 -1.33 -7.71 -3.34
C MET A 239 -1.15 -7.52 -4.84
N GLY A 240 0.02 -7.00 -5.21
CA GLY A 240 0.48 -6.81 -6.57
C GLY A 240 1.57 -7.81 -6.91
N TYR A 241 1.55 -8.41 -8.10
CA TYR A 241 2.67 -9.22 -8.57
C TYR A 241 3.26 -8.66 -9.87
N TYR A 242 4.58 -8.48 -9.87
CA TYR A 242 5.35 -8.10 -11.05
C TYR A 242 6.17 -9.29 -11.54
N SER A 243 6.05 -9.56 -12.84
CA SER A 243 6.99 -10.38 -13.59
C SER A 243 7.31 -9.71 -14.94
N PRO A 244 8.53 -9.92 -15.49
CA PRO A 244 8.89 -9.36 -16.78
C PRO A 244 7.95 -9.82 -17.90
N ALA A 245 7.60 -11.12 -17.90
CA ALA A 245 6.68 -11.71 -18.87
C ALA A 245 5.26 -11.13 -18.73
N GLY A 246 4.75 -10.98 -17.51
CA GLY A 246 3.44 -10.36 -17.25
C GLY A 246 3.40 -8.89 -17.67
N TYR A 247 4.46 -8.14 -17.40
CA TYR A 247 4.58 -6.74 -17.83
C TYR A 247 4.59 -6.61 -19.37
N LEU A 248 5.36 -7.45 -20.05
CA LEU A 248 5.41 -7.47 -21.52
C LEU A 248 4.04 -7.81 -22.11
N LYS A 249 3.37 -8.86 -21.61
CA LYS A 249 2.02 -9.26 -22.02
C LYS A 249 0.99 -8.13 -21.85
N LYS A 250 1.04 -7.39 -20.73
CA LYS A 250 0.18 -6.22 -20.50
C LYS A 250 0.44 -5.11 -21.52
N LYS A 251 1.70 -4.84 -21.86
CA LYS A 251 2.06 -3.81 -22.86
C LYS A 251 1.57 -4.13 -24.28
N ILE A 252 1.54 -5.41 -24.65
CA ILE A 252 1.06 -5.85 -25.97
C ILE A 252 -0.45 -6.17 -25.98
N GLY A 253 -1.20 -5.80 -24.93
CA GLY A 253 -2.66 -5.98 -24.87
C GLY A 253 -3.14 -7.42 -24.60
N MET A 254 -2.23 -8.35 -24.31
CA MET A 254 -2.59 -9.74 -24.00
C MET A 254 -2.93 -9.87 -22.50
N TYR A 255 -4.20 -9.63 -22.15
CA TYR A 255 -4.71 -10.00 -20.83
C TYR A 255 -4.78 -11.52 -20.73
N THR A 256 -3.85 -12.11 -19.98
CA THR A 256 -3.93 -13.53 -19.61
C THR A 256 -4.17 -13.63 -18.11
N LYS A 257 -5.14 -14.45 -17.68
CA LYS A 257 -5.20 -14.95 -16.30
C LYS A 257 -3.84 -15.57 -16.02
N ASN A 258 -2.99 -14.90 -15.24
CA ASN A 258 -1.58 -15.24 -15.18
C ASN A 258 -1.35 -16.34 -14.12
N PRO A 259 -0.93 -17.57 -14.48
CA PRO A 259 -0.71 -18.69 -13.56
C PRO A 259 0.48 -18.47 -12.60
N GLU A 260 1.20 -17.35 -12.69
CA GLU A 260 2.44 -17.15 -11.95
C GLU A 260 2.28 -16.90 -10.44
N LEU A 261 1.10 -16.44 -9.98
CA LEU A 261 0.80 -16.36 -8.54
C LEU A 261 0.67 -17.76 -7.91
N GLU A 262 0.41 -18.79 -8.71
CA GLU A 262 0.45 -20.18 -8.25
C GLU A 262 1.86 -20.62 -7.82
N CYS A 263 2.92 -19.98 -8.32
CA CYS A 263 4.30 -20.39 -8.03
C CYS A 263 4.75 -20.04 -6.59
N LEU A 264 4.22 -18.94 -6.04
CA LEU A 264 4.43 -18.54 -4.64
C LEU A 264 3.54 -19.31 -3.65
N THR A 265 2.48 -19.94 -4.15
CA THR A 265 1.34 -20.34 -3.32
C THR A 265 1.02 -21.85 -3.37
N LYS A 266 1.48 -22.60 -4.39
CA LYS A 266 1.29 -24.05 -4.47
C LYS A 266 2.23 -24.80 -3.50
N LYS A 267 1.64 -25.69 -2.69
CA LYS A 267 2.35 -26.71 -1.90
C LYS A 267 2.79 -27.84 -2.82
#